data_AF-A0A7C5V6G2-F1
#
_entry.id   AF-A0A7C5V6G2-F1
#
_cell.length_a   1.000
_cell.length_b   1.000
_cell.length_c   1.000
_cell.angle_alpha   90.00
_cell.angle_beta   90.00
_cell.angle_gamma   90.00
#
_symmetry.space_group_name_H-M   'P 1'
#
loop_
_entity.id
_entity.type
_entity.pdbx_description
1 polymer ?
#
loop_
_entity_poly.entity_id
_entity_poly.type
_entity_poly.pdbx_seq_one_letter_code
_entity_poly.pdbx_strand_id
1 'polypeptide(L)'
;MDGKWINEIPGADWQRFKGPVEAWERQDEPIYRVPVGSAFTITLDGSALKNPTVAEIAMIGPGYSLEVQDINIAPGQKDTLQVSADGMQLSYKPGANESPDIVLADEGQDNVDFEFWVKGFEMETGGAINIALDTQKGQLRVNTIGNKQKGTYALVVTRYSETDAQEFGGEFTLDPADTVYVDYVKWQGNGKPLTVEIDYGSDGTIDETAELEDLQNYQPRVE
;
A
#
# COMPACT_ATOMS: atom_id res chain seq x y z
N MET A 1 -23.21 -1.54 13.64
CA MET A 1 -24.29 -2.50 13.27
C MET A 1 -24.21 -3.70 14.21
N ASP A 2 -25.34 -4.29 14.60
CA ASP A 2 -25.50 -5.32 15.65
C ASP A 2 -24.86 -6.71 15.32
N GLY A 3 -23.58 -6.74 14.94
CA GLY A 3 -22.81 -7.98 14.73
C GLY A 3 -23.31 -8.90 13.60
N LYS A 4 -24.29 -8.44 12.81
CA LYS A 4 -24.87 -9.20 11.70
C LYS A 4 -24.09 -8.94 10.43
N TRP A 5 -23.59 -10.00 9.79
CA TRP A 5 -23.03 -9.95 8.45
C TRP A 5 -24.08 -9.43 7.45
N ILE A 6 -23.69 -8.44 6.66
CA ILE A 6 -24.46 -7.92 5.53
C ILE A 6 -23.58 -8.11 4.30
N ASN A 7 -24.09 -8.86 3.32
CA ASN A 7 -23.38 -9.08 2.06
C ASN A 7 -23.99 -8.24 0.95
N GLU A 8 -23.24 -7.27 0.44
CA GLU A 8 -23.62 -6.42 -0.69
C GLU A 8 -22.81 -6.74 -1.95
N ILE A 9 -21.82 -7.65 -1.86
CA ILE A 9 -20.96 -8.06 -2.98
C ILE A 9 -21.37 -9.47 -3.44
N PRO A 10 -21.97 -9.63 -4.63
CA PRO A 10 -22.36 -10.94 -5.14
C PRO A 10 -21.20 -11.94 -5.15
N GLY A 11 -21.39 -13.10 -4.52
CA GLY A 11 -20.38 -14.15 -4.45
C GLY A 11 -19.32 -13.96 -3.36
N ALA A 12 -19.32 -12.84 -2.64
CA ALA A 12 -18.45 -12.69 -1.48
C ALA A 12 -18.91 -13.57 -0.31
N ASP A 13 -17.95 -14.05 0.45
CA ASP A 13 -18.20 -14.77 1.70
C ASP A 13 -17.21 -14.33 2.79
N TRP A 14 -17.37 -14.89 3.99
CA TRP A 14 -16.42 -14.68 5.06
C TRP A 14 -16.21 -15.97 5.84
N GLN A 15 -15.03 -16.08 6.44
CA GLN A 15 -14.63 -17.20 7.26
C GLN A 15 -13.98 -16.68 8.54
N ARG A 16 -14.54 -17.09 9.68
CA ARG A 16 -13.82 -16.96 10.96
C ARG A 16 -12.74 -18.03 11.07
N PHE A 17 -11.64 -17.68 11.70
CA PHE A 17 -10.69 -18.66 12.19
C PHE A 17 -11.38 -19.66 13.12
N LYS A 18 -11.11 -20.95 12.90
CA LYS A 18 -11.59 -22.04 13.75
C LYS A 18 -10.42 -22.45 14.65
N GLY A 19 -10.38 -21.92 15.87
CA GLY A 19 -9.40 -22.27 16.91
C GLY A 19 -10.09 -22.62 18.24
N PRO A 20 -9.35 -23.20 19.21
CA PRO A 20 -9.90 -23.65 20.50
C PRO A 20 -10.23 -22.51 21.48
N VAL A 21 -10.24 -21.26 21.04
CA VAL A 21 -10.63 -20.11 21.87
C VAL A 21 -12.15 -20.04 22.00
N GLU A 22 -12.61 -19.82 23.22
CA GLU A 22 -14.02 -19.65 23.57
C GLU A 22 -14.64 -18.52 22.75
N ALA A 23 -15.91 -18.66 22.38
CA ALA A 23 -16.58 -17.74 21.45
C ALA A 23 -16.64 -16.28 21.98
N TRP A 24 -16.59 -16.09 23.30
CA TRP A 24 -16.61 -14.76 23.94
C TRP A 24 -15.21 -14.14 24.13
N GLU A 25 -14.15 -14.91 23.96
CA GLU A 25 -12.76 -14.42 24.01
C GLU A 25 -12.23 -14.05 22.62
N ARG A 26 -12.98 -14.42 21.58
CA ARG A 26 -12.58 -14.23 20.18
C ARG A 26 -12.84 -12.79 19.74
N GLN A 27 -11.76 -12.02 19.61
CA GLN A 27 -11.77 -10.67 19.06
C GLN A 27 -11.27 -10.61 17.62
N ASP A 28 -10.91 -11.74 17.01
CA ASP A 28 -10.34 -11.78 15.67
C ASP A 28 -11.36 -11.35 14.61
N GLU A 29 -10.93 -10.43 13.75
CA GLU A 29 -11.64 -10.10 12.52
C GLU A 29 -11.68 -11.33 11.58
N PRO A 30 -12.81 -11.60 10.91
CA PRO A 30 -12.89 -12.71 9.97
C PRO A 30 -12.09 -12.41 8.70
N ILE A 31 -11.71 -13.47 7.99
CA ILE A 31 -11.22 -13.35 6.62
C ILE A 31 -12.43 -13.15 5.71
N TYR A 32 -12.41 -12.11 4.89
CA TYR A 32 -13.39 -11.88 3.84
C TYR A 32 -12.84 -12.38 2.50
N ARG A 33 -13.66 -13.11 1.74
CA ARG A 33 -13.31 -13.53 0.38
C ARG A 33 -14.17 -12.74 -0.60
N VAL A 34 -13.51 -11.95 -1.43
CA VAL A 34 -14.16 -11.14 -2.46
C VAL A 34 -13.85 -11.78 -3.82
N PRO A 35 -14.83 -11.98 -4.72
CA PRO A 35 -14.57 -12.52 -6.03
C PRO A 35 -13.68 -11.60 -6.86
N VAL A 36 -12.70 -12.17 -7.55
CA VAL A 36 -11.86 -11.46 -8.53
C VAL A 36 -12.74 -10.74 -9.56
N GLY A 37 -12.34 -9.54 -9.98
CA GLY A 37 -13.12 -8.72 -10.91
C GLY A 37 -14.16 -7.83 -10.22
N SER A 38 -14.21 -7.81 -8.89
CA SER A 38 -15.10 -6.94 -8.12
C SER A 38 -14.31 -5.78 -7.54
N ALA A 39 -14.72 -4.55 -7.85
CA ALA A 39 -14.25 -3.39 -7.10
C ALA A 39 -14.95 -3.35 -5.75
N PHE A 40 -14.24 -2.92 -4.70
CA PHE A 40 -14.81 -2.85 -3.36
C PHE A 40 -14.14 -1.75 -2.53
N THR A 41 -14.79 -1.41 -1.43
CA THR A 41 -14.29 -0.45 -0.45
C THR A 41 -14.25 -1.11 0.92
N ILE A 42 -13.11 -1.01 1.59
CA ILE A 42 -12.96 -1.34 3.01
C ILE A 42 -13.11 -0.03 3.78
N THR A 43 -13.93 -0.05 4.84
CA THR A 43 -14.04 1.06 5.79
C THR A 43 -13.60 0.58 7.16
N LEU A 44 -12.52 1.17 7.69
CA LEU A 44 -12.14 1.00 9.09
C LEU A 44 -12.98 1.96 9.92
N ASP A 45 -13.90 1.44 10.74
CA ASP A 45 -14.87 2.24 11.48
C ASP A 45 -14.56 2.24 12.98
N GLY A 46 -13.87 3.29 13.44
CA GLY A 46 -13.52 3.52 14.84
C GLY A 46 -14.68 4.01 15.72
N SER A 47 -15.92 4.09 15.23
CA SER A 47 -17.05 4.66 16.00
C SER A 47 -17.38 3.92 17.28
N ALA A 48 -17.06 2.63 17.37
CA ALA A 48 -17.25 1.83 18.58
C ALA A 48 -16.05 1.84 19.54
N LEU A 49 -14.91 2.41 19.13
CA LEU A 49 -13.71 2.45 19.95
C LEU A 49 -13.87 3.43 21.12
N LYS A 50 -13.29 3.07 22.26
CA LYS A 50 -13.18 3.94 23.44
C LYS A 50 -11.79 4.55 23.60
N ASN A 51 -10.79 3.86 23.08
CA ASN A 51 -9.39 4.27 23.03
C ASN A 51 -8.87 4.03 21.60
N PRO A 52 -7.83 4.77 21.17
CA PRO A 52 -7.17 4.49 19.89
C PRO A 52 -6.65 3.06 19.82
N THR A 53 -6.57 2.53 18.60
CA THR A 53 -5.99 1.21 18.32
C THR A 53 -5.20 1.25 17.01
N VAL A 54 -4.30 0.29 16.83
CA VAL A 54 -3.56 0.11 15.58
C VAL A 54 -4.26 -0.98 14.78
N ALA A 55 -4.53 -0.70 13.51
CA ALA A 55 -5.16 -1.61 12.56
C ALA A 55 -4.24 -1.89 11.38
N GLU A 56 -4.52 -2.99 10.70
CA GLU A 56 -3.87 -3.41 9.47
C GLU A 56 -4.94 -3.91 8.50
N ILE A 57 -4.74 -3.63 7.22
CA ILE A 57 -5.52 -4.24 6.14
C ILE A 57 -4.55 -5.05 5.29
N ALA A 58 -4.78 -6.36 5.17
CA ALA A 58 -4.05 -7.22 4.25
C ALA A 58 -5.01 -7.82 3.20
N MET A 59 -4.61 -7.74 1.93
CA MET A 59 -5.29 -8.34 0.79
C MET A 59 -4.31 -9.20 0.00
N ILE A 60 -4.73 -10.41 -0.33
CA ILE A 60 -3.96 -11.33 -1.17
C ILE A 60 -4.78 -11.61 -2.43
N GLY A 61 -4.19 -11.32 -3.59
CA GLY A 61 -4.77 -11.60 -4.90
C GLY A 61 -3.94 -12.61 -5.70
N PRO A 62 -4.33 -12.92 -6.94
CA PRO A 62 -3.56 -13.81 -7.80
C PRO A 62 -2.22 -13.18 -8.20
N GLY A 63 -1.12 -13.66 -7.60
CA GLY A 63 0.24 -13.21 -7.92
C GLY A 63 0.63 -11.86 -7.30
N TYR A 64 -0.12 -11.36 -6.32
CA TYR A 64 0.25 -10.13 -5.61
C TYR A 64 -0.36 -10.08 -4.22
N SER A 65 0.23 -9.26 -3.35
CA SER A 65 -0.39 -8.84 -2.08
C SER A 65 -0.35 -7.33 -1.91
N LEU A 66 -1.24 -6.85 -1.06
CA LEU A 66 -1.32 -5.47 -0.63
C LEU A 66 -1.53 -5.44 0.88
N GLU A 67 -0.79 -4.60 1.56
CA GLU A 67 -0.95 -4.37 2.99
C GLU A 67 -0.92 -2.86 3.28
N VAL A 68 -1.81 -2.39 4.13
CA VAL A 68 -1.75 -1.06 4.74
C VAL A 68 -1.60 -1.29 6.25
N GLN A 69 -0.42 -0.97 6.76
CA GLN A 69 0.02 -1.28 8.11
C GLN A 69 0.12 0.00 8.96
N ASP A 70 0.23 -0.17 10.28
CA ASP A 70 0.42 0.91 11.25
C ASP A 70 -0.66 2.02 11.20
N ILE A 71 -1.90 1.63 10.93
CA ILE A 71 -3.04 2.55 10.86
C ILE A 71 -3.54 2.87 12.27
N ASN A 72 -3.41 4.11 12.74
CA ASN A 72 -3.88 4.55 14.05
C ASN A 72 -5.34 5.03 13.98
N ILE A 73 -6.27 4.14 14.30
CA ILE A 73 -7.70 4.48 14.32
C ILE A 73 -8.10 5.05 15.69
N ALA A 74 -8.46 6.34 15.72
CA ALA A 74 -9.01 7.00 16.89
C ALA A 74 -10.53 6.72 17.11
N PRO A 75 -11.06 6.91 18.33
CA PRO A 75 -12.50 6.89 18.58
C PRO A 75 -13.28 7.83 17.64
N GLY A 76 -14.22 7.26 16.88
CA GLY A 76 -15.04 8.01 15.92
C GLY A 76 -14.41 8.23 14.54
N GLN A 77 -13.13 7.89 14.34
CA GLN A 77 -12.46 8.01 13.04
C GLN A 77 -13.00 6.98 12.05
N LYS A 78 -12.98 7.33 10.76
CA LYS A 78 -13.28 6.42 9.67
C LYS A 78 -12.30 6.59 8.53
N ASP A 79 -11.66 5.50 8.15
CA ASP A 79 -10.70 5.46 7.06
C ASP A 79 -11.25 4.57 5.96
N THR A 80 -10.89 4.87 4.71
CA THR A 80 -11.38 4.10 3.55
C THR A 80 -10.24 3.67 2.65
N LEU A 81 -10.25 2.40 2.29
CA LEU A 81 -9.42 1.85 1.22
C LEU A 81 -10.34 1.42 0.06
N GLN A 82 -10.19 2.05 -1.08
CA GLN A 82 -10.88 1.65 -2.31
C GLN A 82 -9.94 0.77 -3.12
N VAL A 83 -10.45 -0.34 -3.66
CA VAL A 83 -9.71 -1.30 -4.47
C VAL A 83 -10.42 -1.47 -5.81
N SER A 84 -9.67 -1.37 -6.90
CA SER A 84 -10.19 -1.58 -8.26
C SER A 84 -10.60 -3.04 -8.50
N ALA A 85 -11.37 -3.27 -9.56
CA ALA A 85 -11.88 -4.60 -9.89
C ALA A 85 -10.78 -5.63 -10.20
N ASP A 86 -9.67 -5.18 -10.79
CA ASP A 86 -8.47 -5.99 -11.03
C ASP A 86 -7.59 -6.12 -9.78
N GLY A 87 -7.90 -5.38 -8.71
CA GLY A 87 -7.14 -5.33 -7.46
C GLY A 87 -5.76 -4.68 -7.57
N MET A 88 -5.46 -4.08 -8.72
CA MET A 88 -4.15 -3.49 -9.05
C MET A 88 -4.09 -1.99 -8.81
N GLN A 89 -5.20 -1.34 -8.44
CA GLN A 89 -5.25 0.06 -8.06
C GLN A 89 -5.94 0.20 -6.72
N LEU A 90 -5.36 1.04 -5.89
CA LEU A 90 -5.91 1.37 -4.59
C LEU A 90 -5.86 2.87 -4.32
N SER A 91 -6.78 3.31 -3.49
CA SER A 91 -6.79 4.65 -2.91
C SER A 91 -7.08 4.53 -1.42
N TYR A 92 -6.08 4.83 -0.59
CA TYR A 92 -6.25 4.91 0.85
C TYR A 92 -6.49 6.36 1.26
N LYS A 93 -7.51 6.58 2.09
CA LYS A 93 -7.92 7.89 2.57
C LYS A 93 -8.18 7.86 4.07
N PRO A 94 -7.35 8.55 4.87
CA PRO A 94 -7.53 8.59 6.31
C PRO A 94 -8.58 9.61 6.73
N GLY A 95 -9.30 9.30 7.81
CA GLY A 95 -10.27 10.17 8.47
C GLY A 95 -9.65 11.15 9.47
N ALA A 96 -8.36 11.00 9.76
CA ALA A 96 -7.53 11.89 10.55
C ALA A 96 -6.16 12.07 9.87
N ASN A 97 -5.23 12.82 10.48
CA ASN A 97 -3.85 12.81 10.00
C ASN A 97 -3.21 11.47 10.35
N GLU A 98 -2.49 10.87 9.41
CA GLU A 98 -1.96 9.50 9.51
C GLU A 98 -0.66 9.39 8.70
N SER A 99 0.20 8.45 9.07
CA SER A 99 1.40 8.08 8.32
C SER A 99 1.56 6.55 8.27
N PRO A 100 0.66 5.83 7.56
CA PRO A 100 0.73 4.38 7.48
C PRO A 100 1.87 3.94 6.55
N ASP A 101 2.27 2.69 6.71
CA ASP A 101 3.12 2.01 5.74
C ASP A 101 2.24 1.24 4.74
N ILE A 102 2.58 1.30 3.46
CA ILE A 102 1.91 0.51 2.43
C ILE A 102 2.91 -0.45 1.81
N VAL A 103 2.57 -1.73 1.85
CA VAL A 103 3.39 -2.81 1.29
C VAL A 103 2.66 -3.43 0.11
N LEU A 104 3.35 -3.59 -1.01
CA LEU A 104 2.85 -4.35 -2.15
C LEU A 104 3.86 -5.44 -2.48
N ALA A 105 3.40 -6.65 -2.78
CA ALA A 105 4.24 -7.69 -3.35
C ALA A 105 3.71 -8.11 -4.72
N ASP A 106 4.63 -8.39 -5.64
CA ASP A 106 4.37 -8.94 -6.98
C ASP A 106 5.11 -10.27 -7.12
N GLU A 107 4.37 -11.35 -7.36
CA GLU A 107 4.92 -12.63 -7.83
C GLU A 107 5.29 -12.42 -9.30
N GLY A 108 6.54 -12.02 -9.52
CA GLY A 108 6.98 -11.58 -10.83
C GLY A 108 7.24 -12.74 -11.79
N GLN A 109 8.02 -12.47 -12.83
CA GLN A 109 8.34 -13.46 -13.86
C GLN A 109 9.75 -14.01 -13.68
N ASP A 110 10.03 -15.17 -14.28
CA ASP A 110 11.37 -15.78 -14.31
C ASP A 110 12.00 -16.00 -12.91
N ASN A 111 11.17 -16.37 -11.92
CA ASN A 111 11.57 -16.61 -10.52
C ASN A 111 12.18 -15.37 -9.85
N VAL A 112 11.68 -14.19 -10.22
CA VAL A 112 12.02 -12.91 -9.62
C VAL A 112 10.75 -12.28 -9.06
N ASP A 113 10.73 -12.05 -7.75
CA ASP A 113 9.61 -11.40 -7.06
C ASP A 113 10.02 -10.00 -6.60
N PHE A 114 9.03 -9.13 -6.42
CA PHE A 114 9.26 -7.77 -5.94
C PHE A 114 8.38 -7.46 -4.74
N GLU A 115 8.94 -6.71 -3.79
CA GLU A 115 8.21 -6.10 -2.70
C GLU A 115 8.50 -4.60 -2.69
N PHE A 116 7.46 -3.80 -2.46
CA PHE A 116 7.50 -2.34 -2.45
C PHE A 116 6.97 -1.87 -1.11
N TRP A 117 7.75 -1.06 -0.40
CA TRP A 117 7.30 -0.35 0.79
C TRP A 117 7.25 1.15 0.50
N VAL A 118 6.07 1.73 0.68
CA VAL A 118 5.87 3.18 0.78
C VAL A 118 5.73 3.49 2.27
N LYS A 119 6.82 3.92 2.90
CA LYS A 119 6.91 4.05 4.36
C LYS A 119 6.67 5.48 4.84
N GLY A 120 5.95 5.59 5.96
CA GLY A 120 5.77 6.83 6.70
C GLY A 120 5.13 7.96 5.90
N PHE A 121 4.28 7.63 4.91
CA PHE A 121 3.71 8.60 4.00
C PHE A 121 2.75 9.55 4.75
N GLU A 122 3.20 10.76 5.03
CA GLU A 122 2.41 11.75 5.78
C GLU A 122 1.17 12.20 5.01
N MET A 123 -0.01 11.95 5.56
CA MET A 123 -1.30 12.36 5.01
C MET A 123 -2.06 13.26 5.96
N GLU A 124 -2.57 14.37 5.44
CA GLU A 124 -3.56 15.15 6.15
C GLU A 124 -4.95 14.50 6.09
N THR A 125 -5.80 14.88 7.05
CA THR A 125 -7.20 14.47 7.11
C THR A 125 -7.90 14.70 5.77
N GLY A 126 -8.41 13.61 5.19
CA GLY A 126 -9.16 13.63 3.95
C GLY A 126 -8.32 13.69 2.66
N GLY A 127 -6.99 13.69 2.77
CA GLY A 127 -6.05 13.42 1.69
C GLY A 127 -6.15 11.98 1.18
N ALA A 128 -5.30 11.60 0.25
CA ALA A 128 -5.22 10.24 -0.27
C ALA A 128 -3.83 9.89 -0.82
N ILE A 129 -3.46 8.64 -0.63
CA ILE A 129 -2.37 8.00 -1.36
C ILE A 129 -2.97 7.00 -2.35
N ASN A 130 -2.63 7.16 -3.62
CA ASN A 130 -3.15 6.32 -4.68
C ASN A 130 -2.00 5.51 -5.27
N ILE A 131 -2.16 4.19 -5.30
CA ILE A 131 -1.13 3.28 -5.83
C ILE A 131 -1.74 2.47 -6.97
N ALA A 132 -0.96 2.27 -8.03
CA ALA A 132 -1.27 1.32 -9.08
C ALA A 132 -0.06 0.43 -9.35
N LEU A 133 -0.27 -0.88 -9.36
CA LEU A 133 0.74 -1.89 -9.66
C LEU A 133 0.38 -2.58 -10.98
N ASP A 134 1.02 -2.18 -12.07
CA ASP A 134 0.84 -2.82 -13.37
C ASP A 134 1.86 -3.96 -13.50
N THR A 135 1.50 -5.15 -13.03
CA THR A 135 2.37 -6.35 -13.07
C THR A 135 2.66 -6.84 -14.49
N GLN A 136 1.83 -6.45 -15.47
CA GLN A 136 2.08 -6.80 -16.88
C GLN A 136 3.14 -5.92 -17.52
N LYS A 137 3.14 -4.62 -17.21
CA LYS A 137 4.17 -3.69 -17.66
C LYS A 137 5.39 -3.65 -16.73
N GLY A 138 5.24 -4.16 -15.50
CA GLY A 138 6.25 -4.08 -14.47
C GLY A 138 6.48 -2.66 -13.98
N GLN A 139 5.40 -1.93 -13.71
CA GLN A 139 5.42 -0.54 -13.28
C GLN A 139 4.61 -0.34 -12.00
N LEU A 140 5.24 0.25 -10.98
CA LEU A 140 4.55 0.81 -9.82
C LEU A 140 4.31 2.29 -10.08
N ARG A 141 3.13 2.78 -9.74
CA ARG A 141 2.78 4.20 -9.75
C ARG A 141 2.22 4.60 -8.40
N VAL A 142 2.75 5.66 -7.81
CA VAL A 142 2.29 6.26 -6.55
C VAL A 142 1.97 7.73 -6.82
N ASN A 143 0.78 8.20 -6.45
CA ASN A 143 0.45 9.62 -6.61
C ASN A 143 -0.32 10.19 -5.43
N THR A 144 -0.18 11.51 -5.27
CA THR A 144 -0.75 12.28 -4.15
C THR A 144 -2.02 13.03 -4.56
N ILE A 145 -2.71 12.59 -5.63
CA ILE A 145 -3.96 13.21 -6.08
C ILE A 145 -5.00 13.10 -4.96
N GLY A 146 -5.47 14.26 -4.50
CA GLY A 146 -6.40 14.36 -3.36
C GLY A 146 -5.77 15.00 -2.13
N ASN A 147 -4.44 15.06 -2.06
CA ASN A 147 -3.73 15.81 -1.03
C ASN A 147 -3.82 17.32 -1.27
N LYS A 148 -3.59 18.08 -0.21
CA LYS A 148 -3.55 19.55 -0.16
C LYS A 148 -2.23 20.05 0.39
N GLN A 149 -1.47 19.19 1.05
CA GLN A 149 -0.16 19.49 1.58
C GLN A 149 0.85 18.55 0.93
N LYS A 150 2.10 19.00 0.87
CA LYS A 150 3.22 18.14 0.52
C LYS A 150 3.41 17.08 1.61
N GLY A 151 3.87 15.91 1.20
CA GLY A 151 4.19 14.81 2.10
C GLY A 151 5.57 14.22 1.76
N THR A 152 6.25 13.73 2.79
CA THR A 152 7.50 12.97 2.64
C THR A 152 7.21 11.49 2.84
N TYR A 153 7.89 10.64 2.09
CA TYR A 153 7.88 9.20 2.30
C TYR A 153 9.20 8.56 1.87
N ALA A 154 9.46 7.37 2.38
CA ALA A 154 10.50 6.51 1.85
C ALA A 154 9.89 5.47 0.91
N LEU A 155 10.50 5.27 -0.25
CA LEU A 155 10.23 4.12 -1.10
C LEU A 155 11.36 3.12 -0.92
N VAL A 156 11.01 1.88 -0.63
CA VAL A 156 11.93 0.75 -0.64
C VAL A 156 11.42 -0.29 -1.62
N VAL A 157 12.31 -0.80 -2.46
CA VAL A 157 12.04 -1.88 -3.40
C VAL A 157 13.00 -3.02 -3.09
N THR A 158 12.44 -4.17 -2.75
CA THR A 158 13.19 -5.41 -2.57
C THR A 158 12.93 -6.31 -3.77
N ARG A 159 14.00 -6.74 -4.44
CA ARG A 159 13.95 -7.75 -5.49
C ARG A 159 14.45 -9.08 -4.94
N TYR A 160 13.62 -10.10 -5.02
CA TYR A 160 13.94 -11.46 -4.64
C TYR A 160 14.26 -12.30 -5.87
N SER A 161 15.19 -13.24 -5.71
CA SER A 161 15.46 -14.32 -6.66
C SER A 161 15.60 -15.63 -5.89
N GLU A 162 15.80 -16.74 -6.59
CA GLU A 162 15.99 -18.05 -5.94
C GLU A 162 17.13 -18.09 -4.90
N THR A 163 18.12 -17.21 -5.02
CA THR A 163 19.35 -17.27 -4.20
C THR A 163 19.72 -15.97 -3.49
N ASP A 164 19.05 -14.86 -3.80
CA ASP A 164 19.47 -13.52 -3.35
C ASP A 164 18.27 -12.58 -3.16
N ALA A 165 18.43 -11.59 -2.29
CA ALA A 165 17.50 -10.50 -2.06
C ALA A 165 18.25 -9.16 -2.04
N GLN A 166 17.77 -8.19 -2.83
CA GLN A 166 18.42 -6.91 -3.03
C GLN A 166 17.45 -5.78 -2.70
N GLU A 167 17.82 -4.92 -1.75
CA GLU A 167 16.94 -3.89 -1.20
C GLU A 167 17.49 -2.50 -1.55
N PHE A 168 16.67 -1.69 -2.21
CA PHE A 168 17.02 -0.36 -2.70
C PHE A 168 16.01 0.65 -2.18
N GLY A 169 16.46 1.80 -1.73
CA GLY A 169 15.56 2.80 -1.17
C GLY A 169 16.02 4.24 -1.33
N GLY A 170 15.08 5.14 -1.07
CA GLY A 170 15.25 6.57 -1.17
C GLY A 170 14.06 7.29 -0.55
N GLU A 171 14.27 8.55 -0.18
CA GLU A 171 13.23 9.43 0.37
C GLU A 171 12.79 10.45 -0.68
N PHE A 172 11.49 10.69 -0.74
CA PHE A 172 10.86 11.59 -1.70
C PHE A 172 9.95 12.55 -0.97
N THR A 173 9.96 13.81 -1.41
CA THR A 173 8.94 14.78 -1.04
C THR A 173 8.11 15.07 -2.26
N LEU A 174 6.80 14.83 -2.17
CA LEU A 174 5.86 15.09 -3.26
C LEU A 174 4.92 16.22 -2.89
N ASP A 175 4.73 17.14 -3.84
CA ASP A 175 3.68 18.13 -3.78
C ASP A 175 2.32 17.48 -4.11
N PRO A 176 1.21 18.16 -3.79
CA PRO A 176 -0.12 17.70 -4.18
C PRO A 176 -0.23 17.46 -5.69
N ALA A 177 -0.79 16.29 -6.04
CA ALA A 177 -1.00 15.83 -7.42
C ALA A 177 0.28 15.49 -8.19
N ASP A 178 1.41 15.27 -7.53
CA ASP A 178 2.56 14.63 -8.18
C ASP A 178 2.37 13.13 -8.32
N THR A 179 3.02 12.56 -9.32
CA THR A 179 3.10 11.11 -9.53
C THR A 179 4.54 10.65 -9.59
N VAL A 180 4.82 9.52 -8.94
CA VAL A 180 6.06 8.77 -9.02
C VAL A 180 5.82 7.44 -9.74
N TYR A 181 6.73 7.12 -10.67
CA TYR A 181 6.74 5.87 -11.42
C TYR A 181 8.03 5.09 -11.16
N VAL A 182 7.91 3.77 -11.07
CA VAL A 182 9.03 2.84 -10.91
C VAL A 182 8.85 1.70 -11.90
N ASP A 183 9.67 1.68 -12.95
CA ASP A 183 9.71 0.59 -13.94
C ASP A 183 10.60 -0.57 -13.44
N TYR A 184 10.14 -1.26 -12.40
CA TYR A 184 10.95 -2.21 -11.63
C TYR A 184 11.39 -3.45 -12.43
N VAL A 185 10.65 -3.89 -13.46
CA VAL A 185 11.08 -5.04 -14.29
C VAL A 185 12.26 -4.72 -15.20
N LYS A 186 12.52 -3.44 -15.49
CA LYS A 186 13.70 -3.03 -16.27
C LYS A 186 14.97 -3.07 -15.42
N TRP A 187 14.83 -3.16 -14.10
CA TRP A 187 15.94 -3.13 -13.18
C TRP A 187 16.60 -4.51 -13.06
N GLN A 188 17.90 -4.53 -13.35
CA GLN A 188 18.70 -5.75 -13.40
C GLN A 188 19.32 -6.13 -12.04
N GLY A 189 19.15 -5.29 -11.00
CA GLY A 189 19.76 -5.51 -9.69
C GLY A 189 21.28 -5.32 -9.67
N ASN A 190 21.93 -6.01 -8.73
CA ASN A 190 23.39 -6.15 -8.58
C ASN A 190 24.14 -4.82 -8.36
N GLY A 191 23.67 -4.01 -7.40
CA GLY A 191 24.31 -2.73 -7.07
C GLY A 191 24.07 -1.61 -8.09
N LYS A 192 23.24 -1.85 -9.12
CA LYS A 192 22.79 -0.79 -10.03
C LYS A 192 21.63 -0.03 -9.39
N PRO A 193 21.65 1.32 -9.36
CA PRO A 193 20.52 2.09 -8.86
C PRO A 193 19.25 1.76 -9.64
N LEU A 194 18.11 1.82 -8.95
CA LEU A 194 16.79 1.72 -9.56
C LEU A 194 16.29 3.13 -9.85
N THR A 195 16.09 3.46 -11.13
CA THR A 195 15.57 4.77 -11.54
C THR A 195 14.11 4.92 -11.16
N VAL A 196 13.79 6.11 -10.65
CA VAL A 196 12.44 6.57 -10.33
C VAL A 196 12.14 7.79 -11.19
N GLU A 197 10.98 7.83 -11.81
CA GLU A 197 10.53 8.96 -12.65
C GLU A 197 9.46 9.75 -11.89
N ILE A 198 9.54 11.08 -11.92
CA ILE A 198 8.62 11.99 -11.24
C ILE A 198 7.95 12.88 -12.28
N ASP A 199 6.62 12.91 -12.22
CA ASP A 199 5.71 13.73 -13.05
C ASP A 199 5.02 14.73 -12.11
N TYR A 200 5.48 15.98 -12.16
CA TYR A 200 4.99 17.04 -11.31
C TYR A 200 3.62 17.50 -11.78
N GLY A 201 2.64 17.44 -10.88
CA GLY A 201 1.24 17.74 -11.22
C GLY A 201 0.51 16.68 -12.06
N SER A 202 1.12 15.52 -12.33
CA SER A 202 0.51 14.41 -13.06
C SER A 202 0.00 14.80 -14.46
N ASP A 203 0.79 15.56 -15.20
CA ASP A 203 0.43 16.06 -16.53
C ASP A 203 0.74 15.06 -17.67
N GLY A 204 1.40 13.95 -17.32
CA GLY A 204 1.77 12.88 -18.23
C GLY A 204 3.14 13.07 -18.88
N THR A 205 3.93 14.05 -18.44
CA THR A 205 5.33 14.22 -18.80
C THR A 205 6.24 13.96 -17.60
N ILE A 206 7.41 13.37 -17.85
CA ILE A 206 8.40 13.17 -16.78
C ILE A 206 9.24 14.43 -16.65
N ASP A 207 9.19 15.06 -15.48
CA ASP A 207 9.91 16.28 -15.15
C ASP A 207 11.28 16.00 -14.55
N GLU A 208 11.36 14.98 -13.69
CA GLU A 208 12.56 14.64 -12.94
C GLU A 208 12.77 13.12 -12.89
N THR A 209 14.04 12.72 -12.79
CA THR A 209 14.43 11.35 -12.50
C THR A 209 15.31 11.33 -11.27
N ALA A 210 15.05 10.38 -10.38
CA ALA A 210 15.85 10.11 -9.19
C ALA A 210 16.30 8.65 -9.20
N GLU A 211 17.13 8.27 -8.22
CA GLU A 211 17.64 6.92 -8.06
C GLU A 211 17.34 6.42 -6.65
N LEU A 212 16.83 5.20 -6.52
CA LEU A 212 16.93 4.44 -5.28
C LEU A 212 18.33 3.83 -5.21
N GLU A 213 18.93 3.92 -4.04
CA GLU A 213 20.27 3.42 -3.77
C GLU A 213 20.22 2.11 -3.00
N ASP A 214 21.26 1.29 -3.14
CA ASP A 214 21.40 0.03 -2.40
C ASP A 214 21.45 0.30 -0.89
N LEU A 215 20.48 -0.22 -0.13
CA LEU A 215 20.38 0.03 1.30
C LEU A 215 21.48 -0.65 2.12
N GLN A 216 22.15 -1.67 1.59
CA GLN A 216 23.33 -2.25 2.24
C GLN A 216 24.54 -1.28 2.21
N ASN A 217 24.51 -0.32 1.28
CA ASN A 217 25.54 0.69 1.10
C ASN A 217 25.06 2.10 1.49
N TYR A 218 23.82 2.26 1.95
CA TYR A 218 23.22 3.54 2.30
C TYR A 218 23.89 4.14 3.54
N GLN A 219 24.48 5.32 3.37
CA GLN A 219 24.92 6.19 4.46
C GLN A 219 23.96 7.38 4.48
N PRO A 220 23.16 7.58 5.55
CA PRO A 220 22.25 8.72 5.62
C PRO A 220 23.06 10.01 5.41
N ARG A 221 22.54 10.91 4.57
CA ARG A 221 23.14 12.25 4.44
C ARG A 221 23.00 12.93 5.80
N VAL A 222 24.13 13.08 6.49
CA VAL A 222 24.20 13.89 7.71
C VAL A 222 24.11 15.34 7.25
N GLU A 223 22.93 15.93 7.34
CA GLU A 223 22.76 17.39 7.28
C GLU A 223 23.12 18.06 8.61
#